data_AF-A0A7S0NGL6-F1
#
_entry.id   AF-A0A7S0NGL6-F1
#
_cell.length_a   1.000
_cell.length_b   1.000
_cell.length_c   1.000
_cell.angle_alpha   90.00
_cell.angle_beta   90.00
_cell.angle_gamma   90.00
#
_symmetry.space_group_name_H-M   'P 1'
#
loop_
_entity.id
_entity.type
_entity.pdbx_description
1 polymer ?
#
loop_
_entity_poly.entity_id
_entity_poly.type
_entity_poly.pdbx_seq_one_letter_code
_entity_poly.pdbx_strand_id
1 'polypeptide(L)'
;DALISVAVGAATVYTIATNGWGPSDWIFWTVLYYSKMVYGLLSFPFLLFVTPMVGPALHRARATAYDEEGRLVPKLSDSLIKEKIKEEAESGAPKKEKRSVYQRFVGSRSAGSVQQQEELL
;
A
#
# COMPACT_ATOMS: atom_id res chain seq x y z
N ASP A 1 1.70 2.60 20.53
CA ASP A 1 0.72 1.73 21.20
C ASP A 1 0.99 1.45 22.69
N ALA A 2 2.18 0.97 23.08
CA ALA A 2 2.48 0.63 24.47
C ALA A 2 2.21 1.78 25.48
N LEU A 3 2.62 3.02 25.15
CA LEU A 3 2.42 4.18 26.04
C LEU A 3 0.94 4.50 26.31
N ILE A 4 0.07 4.42 25.29
CA ILE A 4 -1.37 4.67 25.44
C ILE A 4 -2.00 3.56 26.29
N SER A 5 -1.65 2.31 26.02
CA SER A 5 -2.16 1.17 26.80
C SER A 5 -1.72 1.23 28.27
N VAL A 6 -0.46 1.60 28.54
CA VAL A 6 0.09 1.71 29.89
C VAL A 6 -0.53 2.90 30.62
N ALA A 7 -0.70 4.05 29.96
CA ALA A 7 -1.33 5.22 30.58
C ALA A 7 -2.81 4.97 30.93
N VAL A 8 -3.59 4.39 30.01
CA VAL A 8 -5.01 4.07 30.27
C VAL A 8 -5.14 2.99 31.34
N GLY A 9 -4.31 1.94 31.29
CA GLY A 9 -4.27 0.88 32.29
C GLY A 9 -3.89 1.42 33.68
N ALA A 10 -2.83 2.21 33.77
CA ALA A 10 -2.38 2.83 35.02
C ALA A 10 -3.41 3.79 35.60
N ALA A 11 -4.07 4.62 34.76
CA ALA A 11 -5.14 5.51 35.22
C ALA A 11 -6.34 4.71 35.76
N THR A 12 -6.71 3.62 35.08
CA THR A 12 -7.82 2.74 35.51
C THR A 12 -7.50 2.02 36.82
N VAL A 13 -6.28 1.48 36.95
CA VAL A 13 -5.84 0.84 38.20
C VAL A 13 -5.71 1.86 39.33
N TYR A 14 -5.23 3.06 39.05
CA TYR A 14 -5.11 4.15 40.03
C TYR A 14 -6.49 4.55 40.58
N THR A 15 -7.48 4.77 39.72
CA THR A 15 -8.84 5.14 40.16
C THR A 15 -9.52 4.02 40.94
N ILE A 16 -9.29 2.76 40.57
CA ILE A 16 -9.80 1.60 41.31
C ILE A 16 -9.11 1.50 42.68
N ALA A 17 -7.80 1.68 42.74
CA ALA A 17 -7.03 1.61 43.99
C ALA A 17 -7.38 2.73 44.98
N THR A 18 -7.63 3.96 44.50
CA THR A 18 -7.99 5.09 45.39
C THR A 18 -9.42 4.98 45.92
N ASN A 19 -10.33 4.36 45.17
CA ASN A 19 -11.74 4.26 45.55
C ASN A 19 -12.13 2.90 46.15
N GLY A 20 -11.22 1.92 46.12
CA GLY A 20 -11.44 0.59 46.72
C GLY A 20 -12.51 -0.25 46.02
N TRP A 21 -12.82 0.03 44.76
CA TRP A 21 -13.89 -0.65 44.03
C TRP A 21 -13.49 -2.09 43.64
N GLY A 22 -14.36 -3.05 43.95
CA GLY A 22 -14.16 -4.46 43.65
C GLY A 22 -14.98 -4.94 42.46
N PRO A 23 -14.76 -6.18 42.00
CA PRO A 23 -15.56 -6.79 40.93
C PRO A 23 -17.06 -6.96 41.26
N SER A 24 -17.42 -6.90 42.54
CA SER A 24 -18.79 -6.92 43.04
C SER A 24 -19.54 -5.60 42.80
N ASP A 25 -18.81 -4.51 42.57
CA ASP A 25 -19.40 -3.19 42.38
C ASP A 25 -19.71 -2.94 40.91
N TRP A 26 -20.90 -2.41 40.63
CA TRP A 26 -21.31 -2.06 39.27
C TRP A 26 -20.39 -1.00 38.63
N ILE A 27 -19.83 -0.11 39.45
CA ILE A 27 -18.93 0.98 39.04
C ILE A 27 -17.66 0.41 38.41
N PHE A 28 -17.12 -0.69 38.93
CA PHE A 28 -15.94 -1.36 38.38
C PHE A 28 -16.16 -1.76 36.91
N TRP A 29 -17.30 -2.35 36.61
CA TRP A 29 -17.66 -2.76 35.24
C TRP A 29 -17.89 -1.56 34.32
N THR A 30 -18.51 -0.50 34.84
CA THR A 30 -18.70 0.75 34.08
C THR A 30 -17.38 1.40 33.70
N VAL A 31 -16.46 1.54 34.66
CA VAL A 31 -15.13 2.14 34.42
C VAL A 31 -14.34 1.28 33.42
N LEU A 32 -14.36 -0.04 33.56
CA LEU A 32 -13.69 -0.95 32.63
C LEU A 32 -14.27 -0.83 31.21
N TYR A 33 -15.59 -0.75 31.07
CA TYR A 33 -16.26 -0.58 29.78
C TYR A 33 -15.85 0.72 29.08
N TYR A 34 -15.86 1.85 29.79
CA TYR A 34 -15.45 3.13 29.22
C TYR A 34 -13.96 3.19 28.92
N SER A 35 -13.10 2.57 29.75
CA SER A 35 -11.66 2.49 29.49
C SER A 35 -11.36 1.77 28.16
N LYS A 36 -12.10 0.69 27.87
CA LYS A 36 -12.02 -0.04 26.59
C LYS A 36 -12.46 0.84 25.42
N MET A 37 -13.52 1.62 25.59
CA MET A 37 -14.01 2.53 24.55
C MET A 37 -13.01 3.66 24.25
N VAL A 38 -12.45 4.28 25.28
CA VAL A 38 -11.44 5.34 25.15
C VAL A 38 -10.18 4.80 24.47
N TYR A 39 -9.72 3.61 24.87
CA TYR A 39 -8.61 2.93 24.20
C TYR A 39 -8.91 2.64 22.73
N GLY A 40 -10.11 2.15 22.42
CA GLY A 40 -10.57 1.94 21.05
C GLY A 40 -10.54 3.23 20.21
N LEU A 41 -11.05 4.33 20.76
CA LEU A 41 -11.13 5.62 20.05
C LEU A 41 -9.75 6.26 19.83
N LEU A 42 -8.86 6.18 20.83
CA LEU A 42 -7.50 6.70 20.74
C LEU A 42 -6.59 5.84 19.83
N SER A 43 -6.85 4.54 19.73
CA SER A 43 -6.11 3.62 18.84
C SER A 43 -6.64 3.61 17.41
N PHE A 44 -7.89 4.02 17.20
CA PHE A 44 -8.55 4.06 15.88
C PHE A 44 -7.76 4.76 14.76
N PRO A 45 -7.15 5.96 14.95
CA PRO A 45 -6.41 6.62 13.87
C PRO A 45 -5.20 5.82 13.39
N PHE A 46 -4.58 4.99 14.26
CA PHE A 46 -3.45 4.15 13.87
C PHE A 46 -3.89 2.95 13.02
N LEU A 47 -5.11 2.47 13.23
CA LEU A 47 -5.70 1.37 12.47
C LEU A 47 -5.87 1.74 10.98
N LEU A 48 -6.13 3.02 10.69
CA LEU A 48 -6.16 3.54 9.32
C LEU A 48 -4.80 3.43 8.63
N PHE A 49 -3.70 3.62 9.35
CA PHE A 49 -2.34 3.54 8.79
C PHE A 49 -1.82 2.09 8.68
N VAL A 50 -2.33 1.17 9.50
CA VAL A 50 -2.03 -0.27 9.38
C VAL A 50 -2.76 -0.90 8.19
N THR A 51 -3.92 -0.38 7.82
CA THR A 51 -4.71 -0.93 6.71
C THR A 51 -4.05 -0.55 5.37
N PRO A 52 -3.62 -1.52 4.54
CA PRO A 52 -2.91 -1.26 3.28
C PRO A 52 -3.72 -0.51 2.22
N MET A 53 -5.01 -0.23 2.47
CA MET A 53 -5.84 0.60 1.61
C MET A 53 -5.48 2.09 1.65
N VAL A 54 -5.06 2.62 2.79
CA VAL A 54 -4.82 4.08 2.93
C VAL A 54 -3.46 4.48 2.34
N GLY A 55 -2.52 3.54 2.23
CA GLY A 55 -1.23 3.78 1.58
C GLY A 55 -1.38 4.38 0.17
N PRO A 56 -1.94 3.65 -0.81
CA PRO A 56 -2.09 4.13 -2.18
C PRO A 56 -2.87 5.45 -2.30
N ALA A 57 -3.87 5.64 -1.45
CA ALA A 57 -4.69 6.85 -1.43
C ALA A 57 -3.91 8.07 -0.92
N LEU A 58 -3.09 7.88 0.12
CA LEU A 58 -2.37 8.97 0.79
C LEU A 58 -1.08 9.34 0.05
N HIS A 59 -0.27 8.35 -0.36
CA HIS A 59 1.00 8.63 -1.02
C HIS A 59 0.84 8.95 -2.52
N ARG A 60 -0.28 8.57 -3.17
CA ARG A 60 -0.47 8.64 -4.64
C ARG A 60 0.74 8.15 -5.46
N ALA A 61 1.62 7.37 -4.83
CA ALA A 61 2.85 6.90 -5.42
C ALA A 61 2.53 6.14 -6.70
N ARG A 62 3.07 6.64 -7.81
CA ARG A 62 3.01 5.96 -9.10
C ARG A 62 4.19 5.03 -9.21
N ALA A 63 4.04 3.94 -9.94
CA ALA A 63 5.17 3.10 -10.29
C ALA A 63 6.23 3.94 -11.01
N THR A 64 7.47 3.89 -10.51
CA THR A 64 8.63 4.58 -11.11
C THR A 64 9.61 3.57 -11.68
N ALA A 65 10.33 3.96 -12.72
CA ALA A 65 11.38 3.19 -13.36
C ALA A 65 12.58 4.11 -13.65
N TYR A 66 13.76 3.53 -13.86
CA TYR A 66 14.93 4.29 -14.26
C TYR A 66 15.03 4.40 -15.78
N ASP A 67 15.42 5.59 -16.26
CA ASP A 67 15.84 5.80 -17.63
C ASP A 67 17.29 5.31 -17.85
N GLU A 68 17.75 5.24 -19.09
CA GLU A 68 19.11 4.82 -19.45
C GLU A 68 20.20 5.71 -18.81
N GLU A 69 19.85 6.96 -18.53
CA GLU A 69 20.71 7.94 -17.85
C GLU A 69 20.64 7.85 -16.31
N GLY A 70 19.93 6.86 -15.76
CA GLY A 70 19.77 6.67 -14.31
C GLY A 70 18.81 7.65 -13.65
N ARG A 71 18.02 8.40 -14.43
CA ARG A 71 16.99 9.32 -13.90
C ARG A 71 15.75 8.53 -13.49
N LEU A 72 15.13 8.90 -12.37
CA LEU A 72 13.89 8.29 -11.89
C LEU A 72 12.68 8.90 -12.63
N VAL A 73 11.97 8.08 -13.39
CA VAL A 73 10.88 8.51 -14.30
C VAL A 73 9.61 7.69 -14.00
N PRO A 74 8.40 8.25 -14.16
CA PRO A 74 7.17 7.48 -14.05
C PRO A 74 7.15 6.34 -15.07
N LYS A 75 6.78 5.14 -14.63
CA LYS A 75 6.63 3.98 -15.52
C LYS A 75 5.42 4.23 -16.43
N LEU A 76 5.66 4.27 -17.75
CA LEU A 76 4.59 4.31 -18.73
C LEU A 76 3.83 2.98 -18.74
N SER A 77 2.51 3.06 -19.00
CA SER A 77 1.69 1.89 -19.31
C SER A 77 1.98 1.38 -20.73
N ASP A 78 1.66 0.11 -20.99
CA ASP A 78 1.91 -0.51 -22.31
C ASP A 78 1.26 0.25 -23.48
N SER A 79 0.12 0.91 -23.24
CA SER A 79 -0.53 1.80 -24.21
C SER A 79 0.32 3.03 -24.54
N LEU A 80 0.81 3.73 -23.52
CA LEU A 80 1.64 4.94 -23.66
C LEU A 80 3.01 4.61 -24.27
N ILE A 81 3.55 3.42 -24.00
CA ILE A 81 4.79 2.96 -24.63
C ILE A 81 4.60 2.85 -26.15
N LYS A 82 3.47 2.29 -26.60
CA LYS A 82 3.17 2.17 -28.04
C LYS A 82 3.01 3.53 -28.71
N GLU A 83 2.35 4.48 -28.05
CA GLU A 83 2.19 5.85 -28.56
C GLU A 83 3.54 6.56 -28.67
N LYS A 84 4.38 6.50 -27.63
CA LYS A 84 5.72 7.10 -27.67
C LYS A 84 6.60 6.49 -28.76
N ILE A 85 6.53 5.17 -28.95
CA ILE A 85 7.23 4.48 -30.05
C ILE A 85 6.76 4.98 -31.42
N LYS A 86 5.45 5.22 -31.57
CA LYS A 86 4.87 5.73 -32.81
C LYS A 86 5.31 7.17 -33.08
N GLU A 87 5.28 8.02 -32.05
CA GLU A 87 5.74 9.41 -32.12
C GLU A 87 7.24 9.52 -32.43
N GLU A 88 8.07 8.66 -31.83
CA GLU A 88 9.51 8.54 -32.15
C GLU A 88 9.77 8.05 -33.58
N ALA A 89 8.89 7.19 -34.12
CA ALA A 89 8.97 6.73 -35.50
C ALA A 89 8.56 7.83 -36.50
N GLU A 90 7.60 8.69 -36.14
CA GLU A 90 7.12 9.80 -36.95
C GLU A 90 8.06 11.02 -36.90
N SER A 91 8.73 11.27 -35.78
CA SER A 91 9.66 12.40 -35.58
C SER A 91 11.06 12.18 -36.17
N GLY A 92 11.35 11.01 -36.75
CA GLY A 92 12.58 10.75 -37.50
C GLY A 92 13.87 10.79 -36.67
N ALA A 93 13.79 10.73 -35.34
CA ALA A 93 14.96 10.75 -34.47
C ALA A 93 15.82 9.48 -34.65
N PRO A 94 17.17 9.58 -34.58
CA PRO A 94 18.05 8.43 -34.78
C PRO A 94 17.79 7.38 -33.70
N LYS A 95 17.38 6.18 -34.14
CA LYS A 95 17.11 5.03 -33.27
C LYS A 95 18.40 4.63 -32.53
N LYS A 96 18.49 4.91 -31.23
CA LYS A 96 19.57 4.38 -30.38
C LYS A 96 19.49 2.85 -30.38
N GLU A 97 20.60 2.22 -30.72
CA GLU A 97 20.79 0.84 -31.22
C GLU A 97 20.44 -0.30 -30.24
N LYS A 98 19.92 -0.04 -29.03
CA LYS A 98 19.77 -1.06 -27.98
C LYS A 98 18.36 -1.65 -27.84
N ARG A 99 17.59 -1.65 -28.94
CA ARG A 99 16.21 -2.18 -28.99
C ARG A 99 16.10 -3.71 -29.01
N SER A 100 17.22 -4.45 -29.07
CA SER A 100 17.21 -5.91 -29.27
C SER A 100 16.79 -6.73 -28.04
N VAL A 101 16.93 -6.20 -26.83
CA VAL A 101 16.66 -6.96 -25.59
C VAL A 101 15.17 -6.95 -25.23
N TYR A 102 14.52 -5.79 -25.31
CA TYR A 102 13.08 -5.65 -25.01
C TYR A 102 12.20 -6.41 -26.02
N GLN A 103 12.57 -6.38 -27.30
CA GLN A 103 11.82 -7.07 -28.35
C GLN A 103 11.89 -8.59 -28.21
N ARG A 104 12.98 -9.13 -27.64
CA ARG A 104 13.17 -10.56 -27.34
C ARG A 104 12.28 -11.05 -26.20
N PHE A 105 12.12 -10.25 -25.14
CA PHE A 105 11.28 -10.60 -24.00
C PHE A 105 9.78 -10.46 -24.28
N VAL A 106 9.37 -9.44 -25.04
CA VAL A 106 7.95 -9.23 -25.39
C VAL A 106 7.49 -10.20 -26.48
N GLY A 107 8.33 -10.50 -27.47
CA GLY A 107 8.02 -11.50 -28.51
C GLY A 107 7.85 -12.92 -27.96
N SER A 108 8.61 -13.29 -26.94
CA SER A 108 8.55 -14.65 -26.36
C SER A 108 7.29 -14.92 -25.54
N ARG A 109 6.65 -13.89 -24.95
CA ARG A 109 5.39 -14.06 -24.20
C ARG A 109 4.15 -14.04 -25.09
N SER A 110 4.14 -13.24 -26.16
CA SER A 110 2.99 -13.17 -27.07
C SER A 110 2.89 -14.36 -28.01
N ALA A 111 4.00 -15.02 -28.35
CA ALA A 111 3.99 -16.23 -29.17
C ALA A 111 3.42 -17.45 -28.42
N GLY A 112 3.68 -17.55 -27.12
CA GLY A 112 3.20 -18.69 -26.30
C GLY A 112 1.68 -18.71 -26.07
N SER A 113 1.01 -17.56 -26.07
CA SER A 113 -0.45 -17.50 -25.88
C SER A 113 -1.25 -17.79 -27.15
N VAL A 114 -0.65 -17.63 -28.33
CA VAL A 114 -1.31 -17.91 -29.63
C VAL A 114 -1.31 -19.41 -29.92
N GLN A 115 -0.19 -20.11 -29.65
CA GLN A 115 -0.09 -21.55 -29.89
C GLN A 115 -1.02 -22.38 -29.00
N GLN A 116 -1.26 -21.93 -27.76
CA GLN A 116 -2.12 -22.66 -26.83
C GLN A 116 -3.63 -22.56 -27.16
N GLN A 117 -4.03 -21.62 -28.02
CA GLN A 117 -5.41 -21.55 -28.53
C GLN A 117 -5.63 -22.39 -29.81
N GLU A 118 -4.57 -22.71 -30.55
CA GLU A 118 -4.64 -23.55 -31.77
C GLU A 118 -4.63 -25.05 -31.46
N GLU A 119 -4.05 -25.49 -30.34
CA GLU A 119 -4.09 -26.90 -29.88
C GLU A 119 -5.41 -27.30 -29.18
N LEU A 120 -6.31 -26.34 -28.90
CA LEU A 120 -7.59 -26.56 -28.22
C LEU A 120 -8.82 -26.46 -29.15
N LEU A 121 -8.62 -26.39 -30.47
CA LEU A 121 -9.64 -26.47 -31.53
C LEU A 121 -9.42 -27.72 -32.39
#